data_AF-A0A3P8VAH4-F1
#
_entry.id   AF-A0A3P8VAH4-F1
#
_cell.length_a   1.000
_cell.length_b   1.000
_cell.length_c   1.000
_cell.angle_alpha   90.00
_cell.angle_beta   90.00
_cell.angle_gamma   90.00
#
_symmetry.space_group_name_H-M   'P 1'
#
loop_
_entity.id
_entity.type
_entity.pdbx_description
1 polymer ?
#
loop_
_entity_poly.entity_id
_entity_poly.type
_entity_poly.pdbx_seq_one_letter_code
_entity_poly.pdbx_strand_id
1 'polypeptide(L)'
;EAFDLVLRHGRNSTLTMLKSEFPSLGSGAQSSVGQLFLDMAHYILGSDSSVDHMVTTLYARLFPLAYRRLLGGSLSSVSEECVRGAWKDSGAFGPYPKLMMTRLSRSLLATRVFLQALNLGIEIINTTDHLRPGRDCSRALLRLWYCPYCQGMLGPPACRGFCQTVMQSCLGGAAEVQPHWRTYVDGLGKLASSMRGEQDMEAVVLRLPSILKLALKHAVNARTRLSTMVSPLPRGSFDL
;
A
#
# COMPACT_ATOMS: atom_id res chain seq x y z
N GLU A 1 -6.60 -10.20 4.13
CA GLU A 1 -8.02 -10.30 3.73
C GLU A 1 -8.72 -8.93 3.67
N ALA A 2 -8.77 -8.16 4.76
CA ALA A 2 -9.46 -6.85 4.78
C ALA A 2 -9.04 -5.87 3.65
N PHE A 3 -7.74 -5.68 3.42
CA PHE A 3 -7.26 -4.81 2.33
C PHE A 3 -7.65 -5.28 0.92
N ASP A 4 -7.77 -6.60 0.72
CA ASP A 4 -8.22 -7.16 -0.57
C ASP A 4 -9.70 -6.83 -0.82
N LEU A 5 -10.55 -6.90 0.22
CA LEU A 5 -11.95 -6.47 0.13
C LEU A 5 -12.08 -4.99 -0.24
N VAL A 6 -11.27 -4.12 0.38
CA VAL A 6 -11.22 -2.69 0.07
C VAL A 6 -10.83 -2.45 -1.40
N LEU A 7 -9.80 -3.13 -1.90
CA LEU A 7 -9.37 -3.03 -3.29
C LEU A 7 -10.46 -3.54 -4.26
N ARG A 8 -11.10 -4.67 -3.97
CA ARG A 8 -12.21 -5.18 -4.77
C ARG A 8 -13.38 -4.21 -4.80
N HIS A 9 -13.75 -3.64 -3.66
CA HIS A 9 -14.83 -2.67 -3.58
C HIS A 9 -14.48 -1.38 -4.36
N GLY A 10 -13.28 -0.83 -4.16
CA GLY A 10 -12.80 0.32 -4.92
C GLY A 10 -12.78 0.09 -6.43
N ARG A 11 -12.34 -1.10 -6.86
CA ARG A 11 -12.36 -1.50 -8.28
C ARG A 11 -13.78 -1.49 -8.82
N ASN A 12 -14.70 -2.16 -8.14
CA ASN A 12 -16.09 -2.27 -8.59
C ASN A 12 -16.78 -0.90 -8.65
N SER A 13 -16.56 -0.05 -7.65
CA SER A 13 -17.07 1.33 -7.62
C SER A 13 -16.50 2.18 -8.75
N THR A 14 -15.20 2.05 -9.05
CA THR A 14 -14.55 2.77 -10.16
C THR A 14 -15.08 2.31 -11.51
N LEU A 15 -15.23 1.00 -11.71
CA LEU A 15 -15.79 0.43 -12.95
C LEU A 15 -17.25 0.83 -13.16
N THR A 16 -18.04 0.87 -12.09
CA THR A 16 -19.45 1.31 -12.14
C THR A 16 -19.54 2.78 -12.55
N MET A 17 -18.71 3.65 -11.94
CA MET A 17 -18.62 5.06 -12.30
C MET A 17 -18.24 5.26 -13.78
N LEU A 18 -17.26 4.50 -14.30
CA LEU A 18 -16.86 4.60 -15.70
C LEU A 18 -18.00 4.20 -16.64
N LYS A 19 -18.73 3.13 -16.31
CA LYS A 19 -19.88 2.68 -17.11
C LYS A 19 -21.00 3.71 -17.14
N SER A 20 -21.27 4.38 -16.01
CA SER A 20 -22.36 5.35 -15.91
C SER A 20 -22.03 6.71 -16.53
N GLU A 21 -20.82 7.24 -16.31
CA GLU A 21 -20.47 8.60 -16.70
C GLU A 21 -19.71 8.67 -18.05
N PHE A 22 -19.02 7.59 -18.43
CA PHE A 22 -18.18 7.55 -19.63
C PHE A 22 -18.35 6.23 -20.42
N PRO A 23 -19.57 5.85 -20.83
CA PRO A 23 -19.85 4.56 -21.48
C PRO A 23 -19.04 4.34 -22.77
N SER A 24 -18.67 5.41 -23.47
CA SER A 24 -17.90 5.36 -24.72
C SER A 24 -16.44 4.92 -24.56
N LEU A 25 -15.89 4.91 -23.34
CA LEU A 25 -14.53 4.42 -23.07
C LEU A 25 -14.41 2.88 -23.14
N GLY A 26 -15.54 2.17 -23.07
CA GLY A 26 -15.62 0.73 -23.33
C GLY A 26 -14.76 -0.15 -22.41
N SER A 27 -14.42 -1.35 -22.90
CA SER A 27 -13.67 -2.37 -22.15
C SER A 27 -12.21 -2.01 -21.90
N GLY A 28 -11.60 -1.16 -22.74
CA GLY A 28 -10.20 -0.74 -22.59
C GLY A 28 -9.93 0.03 -21.30
N ALA A 29 -10.85 0.93 -20.92
CA ALA A 29 -10.76 1.63 -19.64
C ALA A 29 -11.00 0.68 -18.45
N GLN A 30 -11.90 -0.30 -18.60
CA GLN A 30 -12.15 -1.30 -17.57
C GLN A 30 -10.93 -2.19 -17.30
N SER A 31 -10.23 -2.62 -18.35
CA SER A 31 -8.98 -3.37 -18.25
C SER A 31 -7.88 -2.54 -17.57
N SER A 32 -7.75 -1.27 -17.93
CA SER A 32 -6.74 -0.36 -17.34
C SER A 32 -6.98 -0.13 -15.85
N VAL A 33 -8.24 0.06 -15.43
CA VAL A 33 -8.60 0.14 -14.01
C VAL A 33 -8.38 -1.20 -13.31
N GLY A 34 -8.76 -2.32 -13.93
CA GLY A 34 -8.50 -3.65 -13.37
C GLY A 34 -7.02 -3.87 -13.07
N GLN A 35 -6.14 -3.49 -13.99
CA GLN A 35 -4.69 -3.59 -13.83
C GLN A 35 -4.18 -2.71 -12.67
N LEU A 36 -4.64 -1.45 -12.58
CA LEU A 36 -4.27 -0.56 -11.46
C LEU A 36 -4.54 -1.22 -10.11
N PHE A 37 -5.74 -1.79 -9.92
CA PHE A 37 -6.10 -2.43 -8.66
C PHE A 37 -5.33 -3.73 -8.40
N LEU A 38 -5.00 -4.47 -9.46
CA LEU A 38 -4.14 -5.64 -9.36
C LEU A 38 -2.73 -5.23 -8.91
N ASP A 39 -2.16 -4.20 -9.51
CA ASP A 39 -0.81 -3.70 -9.17
C ASP A 39 -0.77 -3.17 -7.73
N MET A 40 -1.83 -2.49 -7.28
CA MET A 40 -1.96 -2.07 -5.88
C MET A 40 -1.96 -3.26 -4.90
N ALA A 41 -2.64 -4.36 -5.25
CA ALA A 41 -2.64 -5.56 -4.43
C ALA A 41 -1.24 -6.18 -4.33
N HIS A 42 -0.54 -6.32 -5.45
CA HIS A 42 0.84 -6.83 -5.48
C HIS A 42 1.81 -5.93 -4.72
N TYR A 43 1.64 -4.61 -4.83
CA TYR A 43 2.48 -3.64 -4.13
C TYR A 43 2.42 -3.79 -2.62
N ILE A 44 1.20 -3.94 -2.09
CA ILE A 44 0.97 -4.15 -0.65
C ILE A 44 1.61 -5.45 -0.18
N LEU A 45 1.65 -6.47 -1.04
CA LEU A 45 2.28 -7.77 -0.76
C LEU A 45 3.79 -7.80 -0.96
N GLY A 46 4.40 -6.73 -1.49
CA GLY A 46 5.84 -6.59 -1.55
C GLY A 46 6.46 -6.42 -2.94
N SER A 47 5.67 -6.28 -4.02
CA SER A 47 6.25 -6.08 -5.36
C SER A 47 7.08 -4.80 -5.48
N ASP A 48 8.06 -4.79 -6.38
CA ASP A 48 8.96 -3.64 -6.62
C ASP A 48 8.35 -2.54 -7.50
N SER A 49 7.10 -2.72 -7.94
CA SER A 49 6.37 -1.73 -8.74
C SER A 49 6.17 -0.43 -7.97
N SER A 50 6.46 0.73 -8.56
CA SER A 50 6.19 2.02 -7.93
C SER A 50 4.76 2.49 -8.19
N VAL A 51 4.16 3.18 -7.20
CA VAL A 51 2.83 3.80 -7.37
C VAL A 51 2.83 4.83 -8.50
N ASP A 52 3.94 5.55 -8.68
CA ASP A 52 4.12 6.47 -9.81
C ASP A 52 3.96 5.75 -11.15
N HIS A 53 4.60 4.59 -11.31
CA HIS A 53 4.50 3.79 -12.52
C HIS A 53 3.07 3.29 -12.76
N MET A 54 2.39 2.81 -11.72
CA MET A 54 0.99 2.33 -11.83
C MET A 54 0.06 3.44 -12.32
N VAL A 55 0.13 4.62 -11.70
CA VAL A 55 -0.73 5.75 -12.04
C VAL A 55 -0.35 6.32 -13.41
N THR A 56 0.94 6.43 -13.72
CA THR A 56 1.41 6.83 -15.06
C THR A 56 0.88 5.88 -16.13
N THR A 57 0.95 4.57 -15.90
CA THR A 57 0.47 3.54 -16.84
C THR A 57 -1.04 3.63 -17.04
N LEU A 58 -1.81 3.86 -15.96
CA LEU A 58 -3.24 4.09 -16.05
C LEU A 58 -3.58 5.24 -17.00
N TYR A 59 -3.03 6.44 -16.74
CA TYR A 59 -3.35 7.62 -17.55
C TYR A 59 -2.80 7.53 -18.98
N ALA A 60 -1.64 6.90 -19.17
CA ALA A 60 -1.10 6.60 -20.48
C ALA A 60 -2.03 5.68 -21.30
N ARG A 61 -2.68 4.69 -20.68
CA ARG A 61 -3.66 3.81 -21.36
C ARG A 61 -5.01 4.49 -21.57
N LEU A 62 -5.43 5.35 -20.63
CA LEU A 62 -6.72 6.05 -20.74
C LEU A 62 -6.70 7.17 -21.78
N PHE A 63 -5.57 7.85 -21.98
CA PHE A 63 -5.55 9.04 -22.83
C PHE A 63 -5.87 8.76 -24.31
N PRO A 64 -5.29 7.76 -25.00
CA PRO A 64 -5.69 7.45 -26.38
C PRO A 64 -7.18 7.11 -26.50
N LEU A 65 -7.75 6.42 -25.50
CA LEU A 65 -9.18 6.10 -25.46
C LEU A 65 -10.04 7.35 -25.31
N ALA A 66 -9.69 8.23 -24.36
CA ALA A 66 -10.38 9.49 -24.15
C ALA A 66 -10.24 10.41 -25.37
N TYR A 67 -9.04 10.51 -25.96
CA TYR A 67 -8.78 11.32 -27.14
C TYR A 67 -9.66 10.90 -28.33
N ARG A 68 -9.72 9.59 -28.61
CA ARG A 68 -10.51 9.04 -29.72
C ARG A 68 -12.02 9.14 -29.47
N ARG A 69 -12.48 8.78 -28.27
CA ARG A 69 -13.91 8.56 -27.96
C ARG A 69 -14.62 9.76 -27.35
N LEU A 70 -13.89 10.63 -26.65
CA LEU A 70 -14.45 11.79 -25.95
C LEU A 70 -14.06 13.11 -26.63
N LEU A 71 -12.85 13.18 -27.19
CA LEU A 71 -12.34 14.40 -27.83
C LEU A 71 -12.56 14.41 -29.36
N GLY A 72 -13.05 13.30 -29.93
CA GLY A 72 -13.30 13.16 -31.37
C GLY A 72 -12.05 13.32 -32.23
N GLY A 73 -10.86 13.07 -31.67
CA GLY A 73 -9.61 13.11 -32.41
C GLY A 73 -9.44 11.88 -33.29
N SER A 74 -8.97 12.08 -34.52
CA SER A 74 -8.55 10.98 -35.40
C SER A 74 -7.10 10.61 -35.10
N LEU A 75 -6.81 9.33 -34.89
CA LEU A 75 -5.44 8.82 -34.79
C LEU A 75 -4.83 8.50 -36.17
N SER A 76 -5.53 8.79 -37.27
CA SER A 76 -5.14 8.39 -38.62
C SER A 76 -3.79 8.94 -39.09
N SER A 77 -3.25 9.97 -38.43
CA SER A 77 -1.96 10.60 -38.77
C SER A 77 -0.94 10.61 -37.63
N VAL A 78 -1.28 10.12 -36.43
CA VAL A 78 -0.41 10.19 -35.23
C VAL A 78 -0.29 8.82 -34.59
N SER A 79 0.94 8.34 -34.36
CA SER A 79 1.21 7.05 -33.71
C SER A 79 0.56 6.98 -32.32
N GLU A 80 -0.06 5.85 -32.00
CA GLU A 80 -0.71 5.61 -30.70
C GLU A 80 0.27 5.76 -29.53
N GLU A 81 1.54 5.42 -29.73
CA GLU A 81 2.63 5.63 -28.75
C GLU A 81 2.95 7.11 -28.51
N CYS A 82 2.87 7.96 -29.54
CA CYS A 82 3.04 9.41 -29.39
C CYS A 82 1.90 9.99 -28.55
N VAL A 83 0.67 9.61 -28.86
CA VAL A 83 -0.51 10.03 -28.08
C VAL A 83 -0.41 9.53 -26.64
N ARG A 84 0.04 8.28 -26.43
CA ARG A 84 0.24 7.69 -25.11
C ARG A 84 1.18 8.52 -24.21
N GLY A 85 2.19 9.19 -24.77
CA GLY A 85 3.09 10.07 -24.02
C GLY A 85 2.56 11.50 -23.81
N ALA A 86 1.76 11.99 -24.75
CA ALA A 86 1.38 13.41 -24.84
C ALA A 86 0.49 13.93 -23.69
N TRP A 87 -0.15 13.04 -22.91
CA TRP A 87 -1.05 13.48 -21.82
C TRP A 87 -0.32 14.25 -20.71
N LYS A 88 0.97 13.95 -20.48
CA LYS A 88 1.79 14.61 -19.45
C LYS A 88 2.05 16.06 -19.84
N ASP A 89 2.61 16.27 -21.02
CA ASP A 89 3.01 17.60 -21.51
C ASP A 89 1.81 18.50 -21.79
N SER A 90 0.71 17.91 -22.28
CA SER A 90 -0.54 18.64 -22.55
C SER A 90 -1.37 18.96 -21.30
N GLY A 91 -0.99 18.41 -20.14
CA GLY A 91 -1.75 18.53 -18.89
C GLY A 91 -3.19 18.06 -19.05
N ALA A 92 -3.44 17.01 -19.85
CA ALA A 92 -4.78 16.60 -20.27
C ALA A 92 -5.72 16.33 -19.10
N PHE A 93 -5.18 15.68 -18.07
CA PHE A 93 -5.91 15.29 -16.87
C PHE A 93 -5.73 16.28 -15.71
N GLY A 94 -5.19 17.48 -15.95
CA GLY A 94 -5.01 18.51 -14.91
C GLY A 94 -4.18 18.00 -13.71
N PRO A 95 -4.53 18.39 -12.46
CA PRO A 95 -3.77 18.01 -11.26
C PRO A 95 -4.06 16.59 -10.76
N TYR A 96 -5.06 15.91 -11.33
CA TYR A 96 -5.63 14.68 -10.77
C TYR A 96 -4.69 13.46 -10.80
N PRO A 97 -3.82 13.25 -11.82
CA PRO A 97 -2.82 12.19 -11.78
C PRO A 97 -1.85 12.33 -10.61
N LYS A 98 -1.32 13.55 -10.40
CA LYS A 98 -0.41 13.84 -9.28
C LYS A 98 -1.11 13.69 -7.93
N LEU A 99 -2.36 14.14 -7.83
CA LEU A 99 -3.16 13.93 -6.62
C LEU A 99 -3.36 12.44 -6.31
N MET A 100 -3.69 11.63 -7.31
CA MET A 100 -3.84 10.18 -7.18
C MET A 100 -2.53 9.52 -6.74
N MET A 101 -1.41 9.86 -7.40
CA MET A 101 -0.07 9.38 -7.03
C MET A 101 0.24 9.67 -5.57
N THR A 102 0.14 10.93 -5.12
CA THR A 102 0.49 11.31 -3.75
C THR A 102 -0.35 10.58 -2.71
N ARG A 103 -1.67 10.47 -2.93
CA ARG A 103 -2.58 9.82 -1.98
C ARG A 103 -2.35 8.32 -1.91
N LEU A 104 -2.15 7.67 -3.06
CA LEU A 104 -1.87 6.23 -3.13
C LEU A 104 -0.49 5.90 -2.55
N SER A 105 0.56 6.64 -2.91
CA SER A 105 1.92 6.40 -2.41
C SER A 105 1.96 6.41 -0.89
N ARG A 106 1.25 7.36 -0.26
CA ARG A 106 1.22 7.48 1.19
C ARG A 106 0.45 6.34 1.87
N SER A 107 -0.74 6.01 1.37
CA SER A 107 -1.63 5.01 2.00
C SER A 107 -1.19 3.57 1.74
N LEU A 108 -0.78 3.26 0.52
CA LEU A 108 -0.31 1.93 0.14
C LEU A 108 1.02 1.60 0.84
N LEU A 109 1.94 2.57 0.96
CA LEU A 109 3.20 2.36 1.69
C LEU A 109 2.93 2.07 3.17
N ALA A 110 2.08 2.85 3.83
CA ALA A 110 1.71 2.61 5.22
C ALA A 110 1.12 1.20 5.40
N THR A 111 0.24 0.80 4.49
CA THR A 111 -0.36 -0.55 4.47
C THR A 111 0.68 -1.65 4.30
N ARG A 112 1.60 -1.51 3.32
CA ARG A 112 2.69 -2.46 3.10
C ARG A 112 3.57 -2.61 4.34
N VAL A 113 4.03 -1.49 4.90
CA VAL A 113 4.89 -1.48 6.09
C VAL A 113 4.16 -2.10 7.29
N PHE A 114 2.86 -1.84 7.44
CA PHE A 114 2.06 -2.42 8.52
C PHE A 114 1.98 -3.95 8.42
N LEU A 115 1.71 -4.49 7.23
CA LEU A 115 1.69 -5.94 7.01
C LEU A 115 3.07 -6.57 7.21
N GLN A 116 4.12 -5.94 6.71
CA GLN A 116 5.50 -6.39 6.92
C GLN A 116 5.86 -6.40 8.40
N ALA A 117 5.50 -5.34 9.13
CA ALA A 117 5.72 -5.25 10.56
C ALA A 117 4.97 -6.37 11.29
N LEU A 118 3.70 -6.62 10.98
CA LEU A 118 2.94 -7.73 11.59
C LEU A 118 3.59 -9.10 11.35
N ASN A 119 4.03 -9.37 10.13
CA ASN A 119 4.72 -10.63 9.80
C ASN A 119 6.02 -10.78 10.59
N LEU A 120 6.81 -9.70 10.69
CA LEU A 120 8.01 -9.69 11.53
C LEU A 120 7.67 -9.91 13.01
N GLY A 121 6.56 -9.33 13.49
CA GLY A 121 6.09 -9.54 14.86
C GLY A 121 5.77 -11.00 15.16
N ILE A 122 5.12 -11.70 14.22
CA ILE A 122 4.86 -13.14 14.31
C ILE A 122 6.17 -13.92 14.35
N GLU A 123 7.14 -13.58 13.50
CA GLU A 123 8.46 -14.23 13.47
C GLU A 123 9.23 -14.04 14.78
N ILE A 124 9.22 -12.83 15.35
CA ILE A 124 9.85 -12.54 16.65
C ILE A 124 9.18 -13.36 17.75
N ILE A 125 7.85 -13.35 17.83
CA ILE A 125 7.11 -14.11 18.85
C ILE A 125 7.45 -15.60 18.73
N ASN A 126 7.35 -16.16 17.53
CA ASN A 126 7.69 -17.56 17.29
C ASN A 126 9.13 -17.87 17.70
N THR A 127 10.10 -17.03 17.33
CA THR A 127 11.50 -17.23 17.69
C THR A 127 11.72 -17.17 19.20
N THR A 128 11.08 -16.19 19.88
CA THR A 128 11.18 -16.04 21.34
C THR A 128 10.48 -17.15 22.12
N ASP A 129 9.38 -17.70 21.62
CA ASP A 129 8.66 -18.82 22.23
C ASP A 129 9.48 -20.12 22.25
N HIS A 130 10.38 -20.27 21.27
CA HIS A 130 11.29 -21.42 21.21
C HIS A 130 12.54 -21.27 22.09
N LEU A 131 12.71 -20.15 22.81
CA LEU A 131 13.81 -19.96 23.75
C LEU A 131 13.63 -20.89 24.95
N ARG A 132 14.44 -21.95 25.00
CA ARG A 132 14.43 -22.90 26.11
C ARG A 132 15.28 -22.39 27.28
N PRO A 133 14.79 -22.51 28.53
CA PRO A 133 15.60 -22.21 29.69
C PRO A 133 16.83 -23.12 29.75
N GLY A 134 18.00 -22.52 29.98
CA GLY A 134 19.25 -23.25 30.08
C GLY A 134 19.30 -24.23 31.26
N ARG A 135 20.33 -25.09 31.27
CA ARG A 135 20.57 -26.03 32.38
C ARG A 135 20.71 -25.32 33.73
N ASP A 136 21.33 -24.15 33.75
CA ASP A 136 21.51 -23.36 34.97
C ASP A 136 20.19 -22.78 35.48
N CYS A 137 19.30 -22.34 34.59
CA CYS A 137 17.94 -21.97 34.96
C CYS A 137 17.18 -23.17 35.56
N SER A 138 17.28 -24.34 34.93
CA SER A 138 16.64 -25.56 35.45
C SER A 138 17.11 -25.88 36.88
N ARG A 139 18.42 -25.75 37.14
CA ARG A 139 19.00 -25.94 38.48
C ARG A 139 18.53 -24.85 39.46
N ALA A 140 18.46 -23.60 39.03
CA ALA A 140 17.99 -22.49 39.84
C ALA A 140 16.51 -22.63 40.23
N LEU A 141 15.65 -23.07 39.29
CA LEU A 141 14.26 -23.38 39.55
C LEU A 141 14.10 -24.57 40.51
N LEU A 142 14.89 -25.63 40.36
CA LEU A 142 14.87 -26.75 41.32
C LEU A 142 15.23 -26.28 42.75
N ARG A 143 16.22 -25.40 42.88
CA ARG A 143 16.59 -24.80 44.18
C ARG A 143 15.49 -23.92 44.75
N LEU A 144 14.81 -23.15 43.89
CA LEU A 144 13.72 -22.27 44.28
C LEU A 144 12.50 -23.05 44.80
N TRP A 145 12.10 -24.12 44.08
CA TRP A 145 10.85 -24.82 44.34
C TRP A 145 10.98 -26.04 45.24
N TYR A 146 12.06 -26.82 45.15
CA TYR A 146 12.14 -28.14 45.76
C TYR A 146 13.14 -28.29 46.90
N CYS A 147 14.23 -27.50 46.91
CA CYS A 147 15.21 -27.60 48.00
C CYS A 147 14.66 -27.34 49.42
N PRO A 148 13.67 -26.45 49.65
CA PRO A 148 13.09 -26.28 50.98
C PRO A 148 12.49 -27.57 51.55
N TYR A 149 11.79 -28.35 50.72
CA TYR A 149 11.22 -29.63 51.12
C TYR A 149 12.30 -30.65 51.53
N CYS A 150 13.39 -30.75 50.74
CA CYS A 150 14.51 -31.64 51.05
C CYS A 150 15.24 -31.26 52.34
N GLN A 151 15.19 -29.98 52.73
CA GLN A 151 15.82 -29.44 53.93
C GLN A 151 14.90 -29.50 55.16
N GLY A 152 13.70 -30.09 55.04
CA GLY A 152 12.72 -30.13 56.13
C GLY A 152 12.08 -28.77 56.45
N MET A 153 12.28 -27.77 55.57
CA MET A 153 11.69 -26.44 55.72
C MET A 153 10.30 -26.44 55.07
N LEU A 154 9.27 -26.71 55.88
CA LEU A 154 7.85 -26.54 55.50
C LEU A 154 7.42 -25.05 55.56
N GLY A 155 8.35 -24.16 55.24
CA GLY A 155 8.25 -22.72 55.45
C GLY A 155 7.56 -21.94 54.31
N PRO A 156 7.41 -20.61 54.47
CA PRO A 156 6.63 -19.73 53.59
C PRO A 156 7.16 -19.73 52.13
N PRO A 157 6.36 -19.22 51.15
CA PRO A 157 6.75 -19.18 49.74
C PRO A 157 8.11 -18.50 49.54
N ALA A 158 8.81 -18.90 48.47
CA ALA A 158 10.13 -18.38 48.15
C ALA A 158 10.18 -16.84 48.17
N CYS A 159 11.24 -16.27 48.75
CA CYS A 159 11.41 -14.83 48.88
C CYS A 159 11.25 -14.13 47.52
N ARG A 160 10.48 -13.04 47.47
CA ARG A 160 10.23 -12.27 46.24
C ARG A 160 11.51 -11.93 45.47
N GLY A 161 12.55 -11.49 46.18
CA GLY A 161 13.85 -11.17 45.58
C GLY A 161 14.54 -12.38 44.96
N PHE A 162 14.55 -13.52 45.66
CA PHE A 162 15.15 -14.75 45.15
C PHE A 162 14.39 -15.28 43.91
N CYS A 163 13.06 -15.25 43.93
CA CYS A 163 12.23 -15.59 42.78
C CYS A 163 12.54 -14.68 41.58
N GLN A 164 12.64 -13.36 41.79
CA GLN A 164 12.98 -12.41 40.72
C GLN A 164 14.36 -12.69 40.11
N THR A 165 15.39 -12.95 40.91
CA THR A 165 16.73 -13.28 40.41
C THR A 165 16.73 -14.56 39.58
N VAL A 166 16.04 -15.61 40.05
CA VAL A 166 15.91 -16.87 39.30
C VAL A 166 15.19 -16.63 37.97
N MET A 167 14.05 -15.93 37.98
CA MET A 167 13.27 -15.66 36.77
C MET A 167 14.03 -14.77 35.77
N GLN A 168 14.77 -13.77 36.23
CA GLN A 168 15.62 -12.95 35.36
C GLN A 168 16.70 -13.78 34.65
N SER A 169 17.34 -14.71 35.37
CA SER A 169 18.34 -15.61 34.77
C SER A 169 17.70 -16.59 33.77
N CYS A 170 16.47 -17.02 34.03
CA CYS A 170 15.73 -17.96 33.18
C CYS A 170 15.20 -17.31 31.91
N LEU A 171 14.79 -16.04 31.99
CA LEU A 171 14.21 -15.27 30.89
C LEU A 171 15.23 -14.37 30.19
N GLY A 172 16.54 -14.54 30.44
CA GLY A 172 17.59 -13.65 29.96
C GLY A 172 17.50 -13.32 28.47
N GLY A 173 17.35 -14.34 27.61
CA GLY A 173 17.20 -14.13 26.16
C GLY A 173 15.95 -13.32 25.76
N ALA A 174 14.82 -13.52 26.45
CA ALA A 174 13.62 -12.70 26.22
C ALA A 174 13.76 -11.28 26.80
N ALA A 175 14.47 -11.14 27.92
CA ALA A 175 14.73 -9.86 28.56
C ALA A 175 15.59 -8.93 27.69
N GLU A 176 16.52 -9.48 26.91
CA GLU A 176 17.32 -8.74 25.93
C GLU A 176 16.46 -8.20 24.77
N VAL A 177 15.46 -8.97 24.31
CA VAL A 177 14.56 -8.57 23.22
C VAL A 177 13.51 -7.55 23.68
N GLN A 178 13.08 -7.61 24.95
CA GLN A 178 12.00 -6.80 25.52
C GLN A 178 12.04 -5.28 25.23
N PRO A 179 13.17 -4.55 25.35
CA PRO A 179 13.21 -3.12 25.04
C PRO A 179 12.97 -2.83 23.55
N HIS A 180 13.51 -3.67 22.66
CA HIS A 180 13.30 -3.56 21.21
C HIS A 180 11.85 -3.89 20.85
N TRP A 181 11.30 -4.95 21.46
CA TRP A 181 9.89 -5.32 21.29
C TRP A 181 8.94 -4.20 21.68
N ARG A 182 9.17 -3.53 22.83
CA ARG A 182 8.35 -2.39 23.26
C ARG A 182 8.38 -1.26 22.22
N THR A 183 9.58 -0.91 21.75
CA THR A 183 9.74 0.13 20.72
C THR A 183 9.04 -0.24 19.41
N TYR A 184 9.12 -1.51 19.01
CA TYR A 184 8.42 -2.05 17.85
C TYR A 184 6.90 -1.95 18.01
N VAL A 185 6.33 -2.38 19.15
CA VAL A 185 4.88 -2.32 19.41
C VAL A 185 4.38 -0.87 19.41
N ASP A 186 5.11 0.05 20.05
CA ASP A 186 4.77 1.47 20.04
C ASP A 186 4.79 2.05 18.61
N GLY A 187 5.80 1.68 17.82
CA GLY A 187 5.91 2.06 16.42
C GLY A 187 4.74 1.53 15.57
N LEU A 188 4.39 0.26 15.75
CA LEU A 188 3.25 -0.37 15.09
C LEU A 188 1.93 0.32 15.46
N GLY A 189 1.75 0.69 16.73
CA GLY A 189 0.59 1.46 17.20
C GLY A 189 0.47 2.83 16.54
N LYS A 190 1.59 3.56 16.40
CA LYS A 190 1.65 4.85 15.69
C LYS A 190 1.34 4.71 14.20
N LEU A 191 1.82 3.63 13.56
CA LEU A 191 1.50 3.35 12.17
C LEU A 191 0.00 3.05 12.00
N ALA A 192 -0.56 2.22 12.87
CA ALA A 192 -1.98 1.89 12.87
C ALA A 192 -2.87 3.12 13.09
N SER A 193 -2.48 4.06 13.96
CA SER A 193 -3.24 5.30 14.16
C SER A 193 -3.20 6.22 12.93
N SER A 194 -2.05 6.33 12.28
CA SER A 194 -1.88 7.08 11.03
C SER A 194 -2.71 6.49 9.87
N MET A 195 -2.83 5.17 9.81
CA MET A 195 -3.69 4.45 8.87
C MET A 195 -5.20 4.63 9.12
N ARG A 196 -5.62 5.07 10.32
CA ARG A 196 -7.02 5.47 10.58
C ARG A 196 -7.28 6.96 10.27
N GLY A 197 -6.23 7.71 9.91
CA GLY A 197 -6.32 9.13 9.63
C GLY A 197 -5.83 9.44 8.22
N GLU A 198 -4.70 10.14 8.14
CA GLU A 198 -4.20 10.68 6.88
C GLU A 198 -3.76 9.60 5.87
N GLN A 199 -3.36 8.42 6.34
CA GLN A 199 -2.85 7.33 5.51
C GLN A 199 -3.89 6.23 5.27
N ASP A 200 -5.17 6.52 5.55
CA ASP A 200 -6.27 5.58 5.36
C ASP A 200 -6.42 5.15 3.89
N MET A 201 -6.10 3.88 3.66
CA MET A 201 -6.18 3.24 2.35
C MET A 201 -7.62 3.12 1.87
N GLU A 202 -8.56 2.76 2.74
CA GLU A 202 -9.97 2.64 2.35
C GLU A 202 -10.50 3.98 1.89
N ALA A 203 -10.26 5.03 2.69
CA ALA A 203 -10.70 6.37 2.32
C ALA A 203 -10.06 6.84 1.00
N VAL A 204 -8.78 6.54 0.73
CA VAL A 204 -8.12 6.89 -0.54
C VAL A 204 -8.69 6.10 -1.71
N VAL A 205 -8.80 4.78 -1.57
CA VAL A 205 -9.27 3.86 -2.62
C VAL A 205 -10.71 4.17 -3.02
N LEU A 206 -11.59 4.44 -2.06
CA LEU A 206 -12.99 4.78 -2.32
C LEU A 206 -13.17 6.17 -2.93
N ARG A 207 -12.15 7.03 -2.87
CA ARG A 207 -12.14 8.33 -3.57
C ARG A 207 -11.59 8.26 -5.00
N LEU A 208 -10.97 7.15 -5.41
CA LEU A 208 -10.45 6.99 -6.77
C LEU A 208 -11.49 7.18 -7.87
N PRO A 209 -12.75 6.68 -7.76
CA PRO A 209 -13.77 6.96 -8.77
C PRO A 209 -13.98 8.45 -9.00
N SER A 210 -14.05 9.24 -7.92
CA SER A 210 -14.25 10.69 -7.99
C SER A 210 -13.04 11.39 -8.62
N ILE A 211 -11.82 11.02 -8.23
CA ILE A 211 -10.59 11.60 -8.81
C ILE A 211 -10.53 11.28 -10.31
N LEU A 212 -10.82 10.05 -10.70
CA LEU A 212 -10.80 9.62 -12.09
C LEU A 212 -11.89 10.32 -12.92
N LYS A 213 -13.09 10.48 -12.37
CA LYS A 213 -14.18 11.25 -12.97
C LYS A 213 -13.75 12.68 -13.25
N LEU A 214 -13.15 13.35 -12.27
CA LEU A 214 -12.69 14.72 -12.42
C LEU A 214 -11.56 14.86 -13.45
N ALA A 215 -10.64 13.89 -13.50
CA ALA A 215 -9.60 13.82 -14.51
C ALA A 215 -10.17 13.73 -15.93
N LEU A 216 -11.13 12.83 -16.14
CA LEU A 216 -11.78 12.65 -17.43
C LEU A 216 -12.62 13.88 -17.83
N LYS A 217 -13.37 14.48 -16.89
CA LYS A 217 -14.11 15.73 -17.14
C LYS A 217 -13.17 16.88 -17.51
N HIS A 218 -12.02 16.98 -16.85
CA HIS A 218 -11.01 17.99 -17.20
C HIS A 218 -10.49 17.79 -18.62
N ALA A 219 -10.19 16.56 -19.03
CA ALA A 219 -9.76 16.25 -20.40
C ALA A 219 -10.84 16.62 -21.43
N VAL A 220 -12.12 16.31 -21.15
CA VAL A 220 -13.26 16.68 -22.00
C VAL A 220 -13.40 18.20 -22.13
N ASN A 221 -13.26 18.94 -21.04
CA ASN A 221 -13.34 20.40 -21.05
C ASN A 221 -12.15 21.04 -21.77
N ALA A 222 -10.98 20.40 -21.77
CA ALA A 222 -9.79 20.85 -22.48
C ALA A 222 -9.75 20.40 -23.96
N ARG A 223 -10.84 19.85 -24.51
CA ARG A 223 -10.91 19.22 -25.84
C ARG A 223 -10.25 20.04 -26.96
N THR A 224 -10.62 21.30 -27.10
CA THR A 224 -10.12 22.18 -28.19
C THR A 224 -8.61 22.38 -28.09
N ARG A 225 -8.10 22.63 -26.89
CA ARG A 225 -6.66 22.78 -26.61
C ARG A 225 -5.89 21.48 -26.84
N LEU A 226 -6.46 20.35 -26.45
CA LEU A 226 -5.83 19.04 -26.62
C LEU A 226 -5.83 18.60 -28.09
N SER A 227 -6.87 18.92 -28.85
CA SER A 227 -6.90 18.64 -30.29
C SER A 227 -5.84 19.42 -31.06
N THR A 228 -5.56 20.68 -30.71
CA THR A 228 -4.52 21.48 -31.40
C THR A 228 -3.10 21.04 -31.05
N MET A 229 -2.84 20.63 -29.81
CA MET A 229 -1.51 20.16 -29.38
C MET A 229 -1.15 18.79 -29.94
N VAL A 230 -2.14 17.91 -30.12
CA VAL A 230 -1.92 16.52 -30.60
C VAL A 230 -2.03 16.41 -32.12
N SER A 231 -2.59 17.43 -32.80
CA SER A 231 -2.59 17.46 -34.27
C SER A 231 -1.16 17.64 -34.80
N PRO A 232 -0.74 16.86 -35.81
CA PRO A 232 0.51 17.14 -36.48
C PRO A 232 0.42 18.53 -37.11
N LEU A 233 1.43 19.39 -36.88
CA LEU A 233 1.62 20.61 -37.66
C LEU A 233 1.51 20.25 -39.14
N PRO A 234 0.84 21.08 -39.98
CA PRO A 234 0.84 20.85 -41.42
C PRO A 234 2.30 20.72 -41.84
N ARG A 235 2.64 19.60 -42.51
CA ARG A 235 3.94 19.46 -43.17
C ARG A 235 4.04 20.62 -44.14
N GLY A 236 4.71 21.69 -43.72
CA GLY A 236 5.17 22.73 -44.61
C GLY A 236 6.01 22.03 -45.66
N SER A 237 5.55 22.13 -46.90
CA SER A 237 6.28 21.83 -48.11
C SER A 237 7.66 22.47 -48.05
N PHE A 238 8.67 21.69 -47.65
CA PHE A 238 10.05 21.90 -48.07
C PHE A 238 10.21 21.18 -49.40
N ASP A 239 9.69 21.82 -50.45
CA ASP A 239 10.17 21.63 -51.81
C ASP A 239 10.70 23.00 -52.26
N LEU A 240 12.02 23.15 -52.21
CA LEU A 240 12.89 23.97 -53.06
C LEU A 240 14.35 23.78 -52.63
#